data_AF-A0A963YTF6-F1
#
_entry.id   AF-A0A963YTF6-F1
#
_cell.length_a   1.000
_cell.length_b   1.000
_cell.length_c   1.000
_cell.angle_alpha   90.00
_cell.angle_beta   90.00
_cell.angle_gamma   90.00
#
_symmetry.space_group_name_H-M   'P 1'
#
loop_
_entity.id
_entity.type
_entity.pdbx_description
1 polymer ?
#
loop_
_entity_poly.entity_id
_entity_poly.type
_entity_poly.pdbx_seq_one_letter_code
_entity_poly.pdbx_strand_id
1 'polypeptide(L)'
;MADGSVSLVTHGWHTDIALPAAEATGRLAAFRAVFPGARTLVFGYGKRTFMIAPAHTIGEWIIGPFPGPAAIEVSAISGDAAAAYGAAHVLTLPLPPGGAEGLSDFLWAAIAKTPAGAPAYIAVGNWPGSQFYDAAQDYGLTHTCNRWSAEALAAGGVPVSPAGVVFSGSLDSQLRALLRRPAAS
;
A
#
# COMPACT_ATOMS: atom_id res chain seq x y z
N MET A 1 -11.71 21.67 1.07
CA MET A 1 -10.25 21.71 0.90
C MET A 1 -9.73 20.28 1.00
N ALA A 2 -8.60 19.93 0.40
CA ALA A 2 -8.02 18.60 0.59
C ALA A 2 -7.48 18.45 2.01
N ASP A 3 -7.70 17.30 2.65
CA ASP A 3 -7.28 17.03 4.04
C ASP A 3 -5.96 16.26 4.12
N GLY A 4 -5.34 15.96 2.98
CA GLY A 4 -4.11 15.18 2.93
C GLY A 4 -3.72 14.78 1.51
N SER A 5 -2.76 13.86 1.43
CA SER A 5 -2.26 13.28 0.19
C SER A 5 -1.87 11.82 0.37
N VAL A 6 -2.12 11.02 -0.66
CA VAL A 6 -1.63 9.65 -0.76
C VAL A 6 -0.76 9.54 -1.99
N SER A 7 0.28 8.71 -1.93
CA SER A 7 1.10 8.43 -3.09
C SER A 7 1.02 6.96 -3.48
N LEU A 8 0.86 6.70 -4.78
CA LEU A 8 1.12 5.39 -5.35
C LEU A 8 2.62 5.30 -5.69
N VAL A 9 3.31 4.30 -5.17
CA VAL A 9 4.70 3.98 -5.54
C VAL A 9 4.65 2.81 -6.53
N THR A 10 5.40 2.88 -7.63
CA THR A 10 5.48 1.79 -8.62
C THR A 10 6.89 1.24 -8.77
N HIS A 11 6.98 -0.09 -8.80
CA HIS A 11 8.22 -0.84 -9.01
C HIS A 11 8.21 -1.58 -10.36
N GLY A 12 7.57 -0.99 -11.37
CA GLY A 12 7.34 -1.60 -12.67
C GLY A 12 6.08 -2.48 -12.66
N TRP A 13 6.13 -3.67 -12.07
CA TRP A 13 5.00 -4.62 -12.05
C TRP A 13 4.19 -4.61 -10.74
N HIS A 14 4.76 -4.05 -9.68
CA HIS A 14 4.20 -3.96 -8.34
C HIS A 14 3.87 -2.51 -7.96
N THR A 15 2.92 -2.33 -7.04
CA THR A 15 2.55 -1.02 -6.53
C THR A 15 2.31 -1.06 -5.02
N ASP A 16 2.73 0.01 -4.35
CA ASP A 16 2.57 0.24 -2.92
C ASP A 16 1.81 1.55 -2.66
N ILE A 17 1.23 1.65 -1.47
CA ILE A 17 0.57 2.85 -0.97
C ILE A 17 1.46 3.54 0.05
N ALA A 18 1.87 4.76 -0.26
CA ALA A 18 2.62 5.62 0.64
C ALA A 18 1.70 6.70 1.23
N LEU A 19 1.59 6.72 2.56
CA LEU A 19 0.79 7.65 3.34
C LEU A 19 1.72 8.47 4.25
N PRO A 20 1.67 9.81 4.23
CA PRO A 20 2.37 10.62 5.21
C PRO A 20 1.97 10.18 6.63
N ALA A 21 2.96 9.94 7.50
CA ALA A 21 2.71 9.39 8.83
C ALA A 21 1.81 10.28 9.69
N ALA A 22 1.78 11.59 9.41
CA ALA A 22 0.89 12.55 10.06
C ALA A 22 -0.59 12.39 9.66
N GLU A 23 -0.85 11.81 8.49
CA GLU A 23 -2.20 11.54 7.96
C GLU A 23 -2.72 10.16 8.35
N ALA A 24 -1.89 9.31 8.98
CA ALA A 24 -2.35 8.07 9.58
C ALA A 24 -3.23 8.37 10.80
N THR A 25 -4.53 8.16 10.67
CA THR A 25 -5.54 8.48 11.69
C THR A 25 -6.14 7.20 12.31
N GLY A 26 -7.05 7.39 13.26
CA GLY A 26 -7.77 6.29 13.91
C GLY A 26 -6.84 5.25 14.52
N ARG A 27 -7.09 3.97 14.22
CA ARG A 27 -6.26 2.86 14.71
C ARG A 27 -4.93 2.73 13.97
N LEU A 28 -4.85 3.21 12.72
CA LEU A 28 -3.60 3.16 11.94
C LEU A 28 -2.52 4.04 12.57
N ALA A 29 -2.89 5.10 13.31
CA ALA A 29 -1.96 5.96 14.04
C ALA A 29 -1.01 5.20 14.99
N ALA A 30 -1.37 3.98 15.42
CA ALA A 30 -0.49 3.10 16.21
C ALA A 30 0.86 2.83 15.52
N PHE A 31 0.91 2.83 14.18
CA PHE A 31 2.15 2.63 13.42
C PHE A 31 3.17 3.76 13.61
N ARG A 32 2.77 4.95 14.07
CA ARG A 32 3.69 6.03 14.43
C ARG A 32 4.54 5.68 15.66
N ALA A 33 4.00 4.86 16.56
CA ALA A 33 4.73 4.34 17.72
C ALA A 33 5.61 3.14 17.34
N VAL A 34 5.17 2.32 16.39
CA VAL A 34 5.96 1.20 15.84
C VAL A 34 7.19 1.73 15.08
N PHE A 35 7.02 2.82 14.35
CA PHE A 35 8.04 3.44 13.51
C PHE A 35 8.30 4.89 13.93
N PRO A 36 8.98 5.11 15.07
CA PRO A 36 9.25 6.46 15.56
C PRO A 36 10.11 7.23 14.55
N GLY A 37 9.72 8.47 14.24
CA GLY A 37 10.43 9.34 13.31
C GLY A 37 10.13 9.12 11.82
N ALA A 38 9.24 8.17 11.48
CA ALA A 38 8.75 8.02 10.10
C ALA A 38 8.02 9.29 9.65
N ARG A 39 8.37 9.82 8.48
CA ARG A 39 7.59 10.88 7.81
C ARG A 39 6.57 10.31 6.85
N THR A 40 6.85 9.15 6.27
CA THR A 40 5.92 8.43 5.40
C THR A 40 5.93 6.95 5.77
N LEU A 41 4.75 6.35 5.81
CA LEU A 41 4.54 4.91 5.94
C LEU A 41 4.18 4.35 4.56
N VAL A 42 4.88 3.31 4.14
CA VAL A 42 4.66 2.66 2.84
C VAL A 42 4.15 1.26 3.08
N PHE A 43 3.02 0.93 2.47
CA PHE A 43 2.31 -0.32 2.63
C PHE A 43 2.32 -1.09 1.30
N GLY A 44 2.94 -2.26 1.29
CA GLY A 44 2.95 -3.16 0.16
C GLY A 44 2.21 -4.45 0.47
N TYR A 45 1.34 -4.89 -0.44
CA TYR A 45 0.53 -6.11 -0.29
C TYR A 45 0.94 -7.17 -1.31
N GLY A 46 1.10 -8.41 -0.88
CA GLY A 46 1.46 -9.48 -1.80
C GLY A 46 1.35 -10.87 -1.19
N LYS A 47 1.58 -11.89 -2.03
CA LYS A 47 1.57 -13.29 -1.60
C LYS A 47 2.68 -13.50 -0.57
N ARG A 48 2.32 -13.98 0.63
CA ARG A 48 3.23 -14.11 1.79
C ARG A 48 4.49 -14.91 1.46
N THR A 49 4.33 -16.03 0.76
CA THR A 49 5.45 -16.89 0.37
C THR A 49 6.42 -16.23 -0.60
N PHE A 50 5.96 -15.24 -1.38
CA PHE A 50 6.80 -14.51 -2.32
C PHE A 50 7.51 -13.33 -1.63
N MET A 51 6.80 -12.58 -0.79
CA MET A 51 7.36 -11.39 -0.13
C MET A 51 8.44 -11.72 0.90
N ILE A 52 8.27 -12.82 1.64
CA ILE A 52 9.16 -13.19 2.75
C ILE A 52 10.28 -14.13 2.30
N ALA A 53 10.23 -14.63 1.07
CA ALA A 53 11.26 -15.55 0.57
C ALA A 53 12.64 -14.87 0.56
N PRO A 54 13.70 -15.56 1.03
CA PRO A 54 15.06 -15.07 0.90
C PRO A 54 15.42 -14.74 -0.56
N ALA A 55 16.15 -13.65 -0.79
CA ALA A 55 16.50 -13.16 -2.14
C ALA A 55 17.25 -14.19 -3.01
N HIS A 56 17.87 -15.20 -2.39
CA HIS A 56 18.65 -16.25 -3.06
C HIS A 56 17.85 -17.53 -3.39
N THR A 57 16.58 -17.59 -2.99
CA THR A 57 15.66 -18.72 -3.26
C THR A 57 14.74 -18.50 -4.47
N ILE A 58 14.94 -17.42 -5.24
CA ILE A 58 14.17 -17.07 -6.47
C ILE A 58 14.50 -18.03 -7.64
N GLY A 59 15.19 -19.14 -7.38
CA GLY A 59 15.29 -20.28 -8.28
C GLY A 59 14.01 -21.10 -8.24
N GLU A 60 12.89 -20.55 -8.73
CA GLU A 60 11.79 -21.25 -9.40
C GLU A 60 10.63 -20.27 -9.64
N TRP A 61 10.52 -19.83 -10.88
CA TRP A 61 9.42 -19.03 -11.44
C TRP A 61 8.05 -19.74 -11.43
N ILE A 62 7.80 -20.71 -10.53
CA ILE A 62 6.61 -21.57 -10.55
C ILE A 62 6.15 -21.90 -9.12
N ILE A 63 5.67 -20.90 -8.37
CA ILE A 63 4.50 -21.12 -7.49
C ILE A 63 3.39 -20.18 -7.95
N GLY A 64 3.09 -20.34 -9.25
CA GLY A 64 1.97 -19.92 -10.08
C GLY A 64 0.99 -18.80 -9.66
N PRO A 65 -0.02 -18.56 -10.52
CA PRO A 65 -1.20 -17.73 -10.21
C PRO A 65 -2.05 -18.22 -9.01
N PHE A 66 -1.60 -19.24 -8.26
CA PHE A 66 -2.41 -19.89 -7.24
C PHE A 66 -2.66 -18.97 -6.04
N PRO A 67 -3.95 -18.82 -5.63
CA PRO A 67 -4.31 -18.10 -4.43
C PRO A 67 -3.64 -18.63 -3.18
N GLY A 68 -3.50 -17.78 -2.16
CA GLY A 68 -3.00 -18.19 -0.86
C GLY A 68 -2.79 -17.01 0.09
N PRO A 69 -2.26 -17.27 1.30
CA PRO A 69 -2.07 -16.25 2.31
C PRO A 69 -1.26 -15.07 1.79
N ALA A 70 -1.71 -13.86 2.10
CA ALA A 70 -1.01 -12.63 1.79
C ALA A 70 -0.34 -12.04 3.03
N ALA A 71 0.64 -11.18 2.79
CA ALA A 71 1.27 -10.36 3.79
C ALA A 71 1.20 -8.88 3.38
N ILE A 72 1.31 -8.01 4.38
CA ILE A 72 1.52 -6.58 4.20
C ILE A 72 2.90 -6.24 4.77
N GLU A 73 3.77 -5.69 3.93
CA GLU A 73 4.97 -5.01 4.39
C GLU A 73 4.63 -3.57 4.74
N VAL A 74 5.02 -3.13 5.93
CA VAL A 74 4.97 -1.72 6.31
C VAL A 74 6.39 -1.22 6.47
N SER A 75 6.77 -0.24 5.66
CA SER A 75 8.10 0.38 5.65
C SER A 75 8.02 1.82 6.12
N ALA A 76 8.94 2.21 6.99
CA ALA A 76 9.08 3.56 7.47
C ALA A 76 10.20 4.30 6.71
N ILE A 77 9.86 5.43 6.10
CA ILE A 77 10.86 6.32 5.49
C ILE A 77 10.86 7.68 6.18
N SER A 78 12.05 8.25 6.34
CA SER A 78 12.28 9.54 7.01
C SER A 78 11.97 10.75 6.11
N GLY A 79 11.73 10.54 4.82
CA GLY A 79 11.41 11.58 3.84
C GLY A 79 10.04 11.40 3.21
N ASP A 80 9.78 12.16 2.15
CA ASP A 80 8.67 11.88 1.24
C ASP A 80 8.97 10.68 0.33
N ALA A 81 7.92 10.05 -0.21
CA ALA A 81 8.08 8.88 -1.07
C ALA A 81 8.85 9.20 -2.36
N ALA A 82 8.67 10.39 -2.95
CA ALA A 82 9.31 10.76 -4.21
C ALA A 82 10.84 10.88 -4.07
N ALA A 83 11.34 11.35 -2.93
CA ALA A 83 12.76 11.40 -2.61
C ALA A 83 13.33 10.01 -2.35
N ALA A 84 12.57 9.11 -1.72
CA ALA A 84 13.04 7.76 -1.39
C ALA A 84 13.04 6.80 -2.60
N TYR A 85 12.00 6.87 -3.45
CA TYR A 85 11.80 5.93 -4.57
C TYR A 85 12.05 6.56 -5.95
N GLY A 86 12.32 7.86 -6.01
CA GLY A 86 12.47 8.62 -7.24
C GLY A 86 11.13 9.13 -7.77
N ALA A 87 11.05 10.44 -8.05
CA ALA A 87 9.81 11.12 -8.44
C ALA A 87 9.15 10.53 -9.70
N ALA A 88 9.91 9.88 -10.60
CA ALA A 88 9.35 9.22 -11.77
C ALA A 88 8.49 7.98 -11.43
N HIS A 89 8.69 7.40 -10.24
CA HIS A 89 8.03 6.19 -9.75
C HIS A 89 6.94 6.48 -8.72
N VAL A 90 6.67 7.75 -8.42
CA VAL A 90 5.75 8.15 -7.37
C VAL A 90 4.69 9.06 -7.95
N LEU A 91 3.43 8.71 -7.75
CA LEU A 91 2.29 9.52 -8.14
C LEU A 91 1.50 9.96 -6.92
N THR A 92 1.63 11.23 -6.54
CA THR A 92 0.94 11.82 -5.39
C THR A 92 -0.41 12.38 -5.80
N LEU A 93 -1.45 12.07 -5.03
CA LEU A 93 -2.84 12.42 -5.26
C LEU A 93 -3.37 13.14 -4.02
N PRO A 94 -4.10 14.26 -4.18
CA PRO A 94 -4.77 14.89 -3.05
C PRO A 94 -5.92 13.98 -2.57
N LEU A 95 -6.09 13.91 -1.25
CA LEU A 95 -7.23 13.25 -0.63
C LEU A 95 -8.36 14.27 -0.43
N PRO A 96 -9.62 13.94 -0.81
CA PRO A 96 -10.77 14.77 -0.47
C PRO A 96 -10.96 14.82 1.06
N PRO A 97 -11.83 15.71 1.58
CA PRO A 97 -12.21 15.70 2.97
C PRO A 97 -12.61 14.31 3.47
N GLY A 98 -12.06 13.88 4.61
CA GLY A 98 -12.27 12.53 5.17
C GLY A 98 -11.54 11.40 4.43
N GLY A 99 -10.84 11.67 3.33
CA GLY A 99 -10.11 10.65 2.55
C GLY A 99 -8.96 10.00 3.33
N ALA A 100 -8.26 10.76 4.18
CA ALA A 100 -7.21 10.20 5.03
C ALA A 100 -7.75 9.21 6.08
N GLU A 101 -8.96 9.45 6.59
CA GLU A 101 -9.66 8.54 7.50
C GLU A 101 -10.08 7.26 6.77
N GLY A 102 -10.77 7.38 5.63
CA GLY A 102 -11.19 6.22 4.83
C GLY A 102 -10.02 5.35 4.37
N LEU A 103 -8.91 5.97 3.96
CA LEU A 103 -7.67 5.26 3.63
C LEU A 103 -7.06 4.59 4.87
N SER A 104 -7.02 5.29 6.01
CA SER A 104 -6.46 4.74 7.25
C SER A 104 -7.24 3.52 7.74
N ASP A 105 -8.57 3.57 7.65
CA ASP A 105 -9.45 2.47 8.01
C ASP A 105 -9.27 1.27 7.08
N PHE A 106 -9.14 1.49 5.77
CA PHE A 106 -8.84 0.43 4.81
C PHE A 106 -7.51 -0.25 5.13
N LEU A 107 -6.42 0.53 5.28
CA LEU A 107 -5.09 0.01 5.56
C LEU A 107 -5.06 -0.77 6.89
N TRP A 108 -5.76 -0.25 7.91
CA TRP A 108 -5.88 -0.94 9.19
C TRP A 108 -6.65 -2.25 9.07
N ALA A 109 -7.77 -2.28 8.34
CA ALA A 109 -8.59 -3.47 8.13
C ALA A 109 -7.90 -4.52 7.24
N ALA A 110 -7.02 -4.09 6.33
CA ALA A 110 -6.26 -4.97 5.45
C ALA A 110 -5.24 -5.83 6.22
N ILE A 111 -4.82 -5.39 7.40
CA ILE A 111 -3.88 -6.11 8.27
C ILE A 111 -4.68 -7.04 9.20
N ALA A 112 -4.34 -8.33 9.26
CA ALA A 112 -4.92 -9.27 10.21
C ALA A 112 -4.58 -8.87 11.65
N LYS A 113 -5.43 -9.23 12.61
CA LYS A 113 -5.25 -8.91 14.03
C LYS A 113 -5.07 -10.17 14.85
N THR A 114 -4.21 -10.10 15.87
CA THR A 114 -4.12 -11.14 16.90
C THR A 114 -5.39 -11.16 17.74
N PRO A 115 -5.64 -12.20 18.56
CA PRO A 115 -6.77 -12.20 19.49
C PRO A 115 -6.80 -11.01 20.45
N ALA A 116 -5.63 -10.39 20.73
CA ALA A 116 -5.51 -9.18 21.54
C ALA A 116 -5.79 -7.87 20.77
N GLY A 117 -6.14 -7.94 19.48
CA GLY A 117 -6.45 -6.78 18.65
C GLY A 117 -5.25 -6.04 18.07
N ALA A 118 -4.03 -6.53 18.29
CA ALA A 118 -2.80 -5.95 17.72
C ALA A 118 -2.58 -6.42 16.28
N PRO A 119 -1.87 -5.67 15.41
CA PRO A 119 -1.40 -6.15 14.12
C PRO A 119 -0.70 -7.51 14.22
N ALA A 120 -1.10 -8.48 13.41
CA ALA A 120 -0.53 -9.83 13.39
C ALA A 120 0.86 -9.80 12.76
N TYR A 121 1.87 -9.49 13.57
CA TYR A 121 3.27 -9.43 13.16
C TYR A 121 3.78 -10.81 12.70
N ILE A 122 4.52 -10.83 11.58
CA ILE A 122 5.18 -12.02 11.04
C ILE A 122 6.68 -11.98 11.31
N ALA A 123 7.35 -10.95 10.80
CA ALA A 123 8.81 -10.86 10.78
C ALA A 123 9.29 -9.43 10.54
N VAL A 124 10.57 -9.18 10.79
CA VAL A 124 11.24 -7.97 10.30
C VAL A 124 11.26 -8.02 8.78
N GLY A 125 11.11 -6.86 8.14
CA GLY A 125 11.18 -6.79 6.69
C GLY A 125 12.62 -6.83 6.17
N ASN A 126 12.75 -6.94 4.84
CA ASN A 126 14.06 -7.09 4.20
C ASN A 126 14.84 -5.77 4.16
N TRP A 127 14.20 -4.65 4.52
CA TRP A 127 14.78 -3.32 4.52
C TRP A 127 14.83 -2.75 5.95
N PRO A 128 15.86 -1.96 6.30
CA PRO A 128 15.90 -1.29 7.60
C PRO A 128 14.65 -0.44 7.81
N GLY A 129 13.94 -0.67 8.91
CA GLY A 129 12.71 0.06 9.22
C GLY A 129 11.45 -0.49 8.53
N SER A 130 11.47 -1.72 8.02
CA SER A 130 10.25 -2.42 7.58
C SER A 130 9.89 -3.62 8.45
N GLN A 131 8.60 -3.94 8.51
CA GLN A 131 8.04 -5.11 9.20
C GLN A 131 6.95 -5.76 8.33
N PHE A 132 6.85 -7.09 8.39
CA PHE A 132 5.79 -7.86 7.75
C PHE A 132 4.68 -8.19 8.74
N TYR A 133 3.43 -8.09 8.27
CA TYR A 133 2.23 -8.48 9.00
C TYR A 133 1.36 -9.39 8.13
N ASP A 134 0.57 -10.26 8.76
CA ASP A 134 -0.42 -11.05 8.04
C ASP A 134 -1.49 -10.12 7.47
N ALA A 135 -1.89 -10.38 6.23
CA ALA A 135 -3.01 -9.69 5.61
C ALA A 135 -4.33 -10.37 6.02
N ALA A 136 -5.40 -9.58 6.13
CA ALA A 136 -6.74 -10.08 6.42
C ALA A 136 -7.38 -10.79 5.22
N GLN A 137 -6.89 -10.54 4.00
CA GLN A 137 -7.43 -11.09 2.76
C GLN A 137 -6.33 -11.79 1.98
N ASP A 138 -6.65 -12.96 1.43
CA ASP A 138 -5.74 -13.77 0.64
C ASP A 138 -5.40 -13.13 -0.71
N TYR A 139 -4.19 -13.43 -1.19
CA TYR A 139 -3.73 -13.07 -2.52
C TYR A 139 -4.37 -14.01 -3.53
N GLY A 140 -4.72 -13.50 -4.71
CA GLY A 140 -5.23 -14.33 -5.78
C GLY A 140 -5.20 -13.67 -7.15
N LEU A 141 -5.67 -14.42 -8.15
CA LEU A 141 -5.73 -13.97 -9.55
C LEU A 141 -6.45 -12.63 -9.75
N THR A 142 -7.50 -12.41 -8.96
CA THR A 142 -8.33 -11.21 -9.05
C THR A 142 -8.10 -10.26 -7.88
N HIS A 143 -7.28 -10.61 -6.89
CA HIS A 143 -6.93 -9.77 -5.74
C HIS A 143 -5.41 -9.74 -5.61
N THR A 144 -4.81 -8.90 -6.47
CA THR A 144 -3.36 -8.71 -6.58
C THR A 144 -2.94 -7.45 -5.83
N CYS A 145 -1.62 -7.21 -5.75
CA CYS A 145 -1.06 -5.95 -5.26
C CYS A 145 -1.68 -4.72 -5.92
N ASN A 146 -1.84 -4.75 -7.25
CA ASN A 146 -2.35 -3.61 -8.00
C ASN A 146 -3.83 -3.34 -7.73
N ARG A 147 -4.64 -4.40 -7.58
CA ARG A 147 -6.04 -4.24 -7.16
C ARG A 147 -6.12 -3.72 -5.73
N TRP A 148 -5.36 -4.28 -4.81
CA TRP A 148 -5.33 -3.87 -3.42
C TRP A 148 -4.97 -2.37 -3.28
N SER A 149 -3.97 -1.90 -4.02
CA SER A 149 -3.61 -0.48 -4.10
C SER A 149 -4.75 0.37 -4.68
N ALA A 150 -5.46 -0.12 -5.71
CA ALA A 150 -6.62 0.58 -6.25
C ALA A 150 -7.79 0.65 -5.25
N GLU A 151 -8.03 -0.40 -4.46
CA GLU A 151 -9.05 -0.44 -3.40
C GLU A 151 -8.70 0.52 -2.26
N ALA A 152 -7.42 0.61 -1.87
CA ALA A 152 -6.95 1.59 -0.88
C ALA A 152 -7.20 3.03 -1.35
N LEU A 153 -6.83 3.35 -2.60
CA LEU A 153 -7.06 4.66 -3.18
C LEU A 153 -8.56 4.99 -3.27
N ALA A 154 -9.40 4.02 -3.68
CA ALA A 154 -10.84 4.18 -3.72
C ALA A 154 -11.44 4.42 -2.32
N ALA A 155 -10.96 3.72 -1.29
CA ALA A 155 -11.36 3.93 0.10
C ALA A 155 -10.95 5.33 0.62
N GLY A 156 -9.84 5.87 0.12
CA GLY A 156 -9.43 7.26 0.33
C GLY A 156 -10.22 8.29 -0.49
N GLY A 157 -11.22 7.87 -1.28
CA GLY A 157 -12.05 8.76 -2.10
C GLY A 157 -11.41 9.17 -3.43
N VAL A 158 -10.31 8.54 -3.85
CA VAL A 158 -9.75 8.75 -5.19
C VAL A 158 -10.66 8.05 -6.21
N PRO A 159 -11.10 8.73 -7.28
CA PRO A 159 -12.07 8.19 -8.24
C PRO A 159 -11.44 7.20 -9.23
N VAL A 160 -10.94 6.08 -8.71
CA VAL A 160 -10.46 4.91 -9.48
C VAL A 160 -11.48 3.77 -9.42
N SER A 161 -11.44 2.89 -10.42
CA SER A 161 -12.19 1.64 -10.44
C SER A 161 -11.24 0.47 -10.16
N PRO A 162 -11.32 -0.16 -8.98
CA PRO A 162 -10.43 -1.28 -8.64
C PRO A 162 -10.72 -2.57 -9.44
N ALA A 163 -11.98 -2.75 -9.86
CA ALA A 163 -12.38 -3.91 -10.64
C ALA A 163 -11.57 -4.02 -11.93
N GLY A 164 -10.97 -5.19 -12.17
CA GLY A 164 -10.14 -5.45 -13.35
C GLY A 164 -8.71 -4.92 -13.29
N VAL A 165 -8.28 -4.29 -12.20
CA VAL A 165 -6.89 -3.85 -12.01
C VAL A 165 -6.02 -5.05 -11.64
N VAL A 166 -5.43 -5.69 -12.65
CA VAL A 166 -4.47 -6.79 -12.45
C VAL A 166 -3.03 -6.28 -12.59
N PHE A 167 -2.77 -5.46 -13.60
CA PHE A 167 -1.46 -4.90 -13.91
C PHE A 167 -1.31 -3.48 -13.38
N SER A 168 -0.09 -3.12 -12.98
CA SER A 168 0.28 -1.77 -12.51
C SER A 168 -0.04 -0.68 -13.54
N GLY A 169 0.22 -0.96 -14.82
CA GLY A 169 -0.07 -0.03 -15.93
C GLY A 169 -1.54 0.33 -16.05
N SER A 170 -2.47 -0.57 -15.68
CA SER A 170 -3.91 -0.28 -15.68
C SER A 170 -4.26 0.75 -14.61
N LEU A 171 -3.66 0.66 -13.42
CA LEU A 171 -3.86 1.62 -12.33
C LEU A 171 -3.21 2.97 -12.65
N ASP A 172 -1.95 2.95 -13.08
CA ASP A 172 -1.21 4.16 -13.47
C ASP A 172 -1.95 4.94 -14.57
N SER A 173 -2.51 4.25 -15.56
CA SER A 173 -3.33 4.87 -16.62
C SER A 173 -4.57 5.58 -16.08
N GLN A 174 -5.29 4.96 -15.13
CA GLN A 174 -6.46 5.59 -14.50
C GLN A 174 -6.05 6.86 -13.75
N LEU A 175 -4.98 6.80 -12.95
CA LEU A 175 -4.53 7.93 -12.14
C LEU A 175 -3.98 9.08 -12.97
N ARG A 176 -3.19 8.79 -14.02
CA ARG A 176 -2.73 9.83 -14.96
C ARG A 176 -3.87 10.48 -15.70
N ALA A 177 -4.93 9.75 -16.02
CA ALA A 177 -6.13 10.33 -16.62
C ALA A 177 -6.82 11.32 -15.65
N LEU A 178 -6.88 11.00 -14.35
CA LEU A 178 -7.42 11.91 -13.33
C LEU A 178 -6.61 13.21 -13.23
N LEU A 179 -5.29 13.12 -13.19
CA LEU A 179 -4.39 14.29 -13.08
C LEU A 179 -4.41 15.19 -14.31
N ARG A 180 -4.85 14.67 -15.47
CA ARG A 180 -5.02 15.45 -16.71
C ARG A 180 -6.37 16.17 -16.79
N ARG A 181 -7.35 15.81 -15.95
CA ARG A 181 -8.66 16.48 -15.96
C ARG A 181 -8.49 17.85 -15.30
N PRO A 182 -8.85 18.95 -15.99
CA PRO A 182 -8.88 20.26 -15.33
C PRO A 182 -9.84 20.18 -14.13
N ALA A 183 -9.44 20.80 -13.02
CA ALA A 183 -10.32 20.94 -11.86
C ALA A 183 -11.64 21.56 -12.34
N ALA A 184 -12.75 20.84 -12.15
CA ALA A 184 -14.05 21.38 -12.49
C ALA A 184 -14.25 22.65 -11.64
N SER A 185 -14.36 23.78 -12.33
CA SER A 185 -14.64 25.11 -11.80
C SER A 185 -16.02 25.20 -11.17
#